data_AF-A0A2X1K670-F1
#
_entry.id   AF-A0A2X1K670-F1
#
_cell.length_a   1.000
_cell.length_b   1.000
_cell.length_c   1.000
_cell.angle_alpha   90.00
_cell.angle_beta   90.00
_cell.angle_gamma   90.00
#
_symmetry.space_group_name_H-M   'P 1'
#
loop_
_entity.id
_entity.type
_entity.pdbx_description
1 polymer ?
#
loop_
_entity_poly.entity_id
_entity_poly.type
_entity_poly.pdbx_seq_one_letter_code
_entity_poly.pdbx_strand_id
1 'polypeptide(L)' 'MVEDEIILALPVVPVHDSEHCEVSEADMVFGELPEEAQKPNPFAVLASLKRK' A
#
# COMPACT_ATOMS: atom_id res chain seq x y z
N MET A 1 -24.84 4.54 -11.57
CA MET A 1 -23.40 4.89 -11.59
C MET A 1 -22.97 5.39 -10.21
N VAL A 2 -23.18 4.57 -9.17
CA VAL A 2 -22.75 4.88 -7.78
C VAL A 2 -21.75 3.81 -7.31
N GLU A 3 -21.73 2.65 -7.95
CA GLU A 3 -20.82 1.53 -7.65
C GLU A 3 -19.35 1.91 -7.80
N ASP A 4 -18.97 2.64 -8.84
CA ASP A 4 -17.57 3.02 -9.10
C ASP A 4 -17.02 3.93 -8.00
N GLU A 5 -17.79 4.92 -7.55
CA GLU A 5 -17.41 5.80 -6.45
C GLU A 5 -17.26 5.04 -5.13
N ILE A 6 -18.10 4.02 -4.90
CA ILE A 6 -18.00 3.15 -3.72
C ILE A 6 -16.74 2.29 -3.80
N ILE A 7 -16.44 1.71 -4.96
CA ILE A 7 -15.23 0.89 -5.15
C ILE A 7 -13.97 1.73 -4.93
N LEU A 8 -13.95 2.98 -5.39
CA LEU A 8 -12.81 3.89 -5.18
C LEU A 8 -12.66 4.37 -3.73
N ALA A 9 -13.77 4.42 -2.97
CA ALA A 9 -13.76 4.78 -1.56
C ALA A 9 -13.33 3.62 -0.63
N LEU A 10 -13.37 2.37 -1.13
CA LEU A 10 -12.98 1.21 -0.36
C LEU A 10 -11.45 1.01 -0.38
N PRO A 11 -10.87 0.57 0.74
CA PRO A 11 -9.45 0.21 0.77
C PRO A 11 -9.21 -1.04 -0.10
N VAL A 12 -8.05 -1.06 -0.78
CA VAL A 12 -7.65 -2.16 -1.69
C VAL A 12 -7.55 -3.51 -0.96
N VAL A 13 -7.22 -3.46 0.33
CA VAL A 13 -7.17 -4.63 1.21
C VAL A 13 -7.92 -4.32 2.50
N PRO A 14 -8.55 -5.32 3.14
CA PRO A 14 -9.11 -5.16 4.47
C PRO A 14 -8.02 -4.71 5.44
N VAL A 15 -8.28 -3.62 6.15
CA VAL A 15 -7.39 -3.07 7.17
C VAL A 15 -8.17 -2.90 8.45
N HIS A 16 -7.50 -3.17 9.57
CA HIS A 16 -7.97 -2.86 10.91
C HIS A 16 -6.92 -1.96 11.58
N ASP A 17 -7.27 -1.35 12.70
CA ASP A 17 -6.31 -0.53 13.46
C ASP A 17 -5.21 -1.43 14.04
N SER A 18 -3.96 -0.98 13.98
CA SER A 18 -2.80 -1.67 14.56
C SER A 18 -2.99 -2.05 16.03
N GLU A 19 -3.68 -1.23 16.82
CA GLU A 19 -3.97 -1.50 18.24
C GLU A 19 -4.86 -2.73 18.45
N HIS A 20 -5.58 -3.14 17.40
CA HIS A 20 -6.50 -4.27 17.41
C HIS A 20 -5.96 -5.47 16.62
N CYS A 21 -4.67 -5.46 16.27
CA CYS A 21 -4.03 -6.58 15.58
C CYS A 21 -3.79 -7.75 16.53
N GLU A 22 -4.44 -8.88 16.26
CA GLU A 22 -4.22 -10.12 16.99
C GLU A 22 -2.84 -10.75 16.71
N VAL A 23 -2.15 -10.25 15.68
CA VAL A 23 -0.83 -10.72 15.25
C VAL A 23 0.23 -9.75 15.77
N SER A 24 1.22 -10.26 16.49
CA SER A 24 2.33 -9.42 16.96
C SER A 24 3.24 -9.03 15.81
N GLU A 25 3.96 -7.90 15.94
CA GLU A 25 4.92 -7.47 14.92
C GLU A 25 6.00 -8.54 14.66
N ALA A 26 6.35 -9.33 15.67
CA ALA A 26 7.33 -10.42 15.56
C ALA A 26 6.81 -11.61 14.73
N ASP A 27 5.50 -11.74 14.58
CA ASP A 27 4.85 -12.80 13.82
C ASP A 27 4.55 -12.39 12.37
N MET A 28 4.84 -11.13 11.99
CA MET A 28 4.69 -10.67 10.61
C MET A 28 5.81 -11.22 9.72
N VAL A 29 5.45 -12.10 8.78
CA VAL A 29 6.39 -12.62 7.78
C VAL A 29 6.21 -11.86 6.47
N PHE A 30 7.17 -10.99 6.16
CA PHE A 30 7.28 -10.38 4.84
C PHE A 30 8.19 -11.26 3.98
N GLY A 31 7.67 -11.79 2.89
CA GLY A 31 8.49 -12.49 1.90
C GLY A 31 9.49 -11.54 1.23
N GLU A 32 10.48 -12.10 0.55
CA GLU A 32 11.38 -11.31 -0.28
C GLU A 32 10.64 -10.84 -1.53
N LEU A 33 10.72 -9.54 -1.81
CA LEU A 33 10.17 -8.98 -3.04
C LEU A 33 11.02 -9.46 -4.24
N PRO A 34 10.39 -9.79 -5.38
CA PRO A 34 11.11 -10.16 -6.60
C PRO A 34 11.97 -8.98 -7.10
N GLU A 35 13.01 -9.27 -7.87
CA GLU A 35 13.97 -8.25 -8.35
C GLU A 35 13.28 -7.15 -9.17
N GLU A 36 12.21 -7.48 -9.89
CA GLU A 36 11.39 -6.55 -10.67
C GLU A 36 10.70 -5.48 -9.80
N ALA A 37 10.41 -5.78 -8.53
CA ALA A 37 9.79 -4.84 -7.59
C ALA A 37 10.79 -3.81 -7.02
N GLN A 38 12.09 -4.03 -7.19
CA GLN A 38 13.13 -3.05 -6.81
C GLN A 38 13.23 -1.90 -7.83
N LYS A 39 12.63 -2.06 -9.02
CA LYS A 39 12.55 -0.99 -10.02
C LYS A 39 11.74 0.18 -9.44
N PRO A 40 12.19 1.43 -9.60
CA PRO A 40 11.43 2.59 -9.12
C PRO A 40 10.03 2.61 -9.73
N ASN A 41 9.03 2.90 -8.90
CA ASN A 41 7.64 3.06 -9.33
C ASN A 41 7.59 4.02 -10.54
N PRO A 42 6.80 3.74 -11.60
CA PRO A 42 6.71 4.58 -12.80
C PRO A 42 6.37 6.06 -12.53
N PHE A 43 5.81 6.39 -11.37
CA PHE A 43 5.52 7.75 -10.92
C PHE A 43 6.57 8.36 -9.98
N ALA A 44 7.71 7.69 -9.76
CA ALA A 44 8.79 8.18 -8.89
C ALA A 44 9.33 9.56 -9.31
N VAL A 45 9.20 9.92 -10.59
CA VAL A 45 9.54 11.24 -11.14
C VAL A 45 8.73 12.36 -10.48
N LEU A 46 7.51 12.09 -10.02
CA LEU A 46 6.67 13.08 -9.34
C LEU A 46 7.25 13.51 -7.99
N ALA A 47 8.09 12.69 -7.35
CA ALA A 47 8.75 13.06 -6.09
C ALA A 47 9.71 14.25 -6.27
N SER A 48 10.34 14.36 -7.44
CA SER A 48 11.24 15.47 -7.79
C SER A 48 10.48 16.80 -7.97
N LEU A 49 9.18 16.76 -8.26
CA LEU A 49 8.34 17.94 -8.46
C LEU A 49 7.82 18.54 -7.14
N LYS A 50 7.87 17.81 -6.02
CA LYS A 50 7.44 18.31 -4.69
C LYS A 50 8.40 19.33 -4.05
N ARG A 51 9.55 19.63 -4.68
CA ARG A 51 10.61 20.50 -4.12
C ARG A 51 10.76 21.85 -4.83
N LYS A 52 9.72 22.34 -5.51
CA LYS A 52 9.73 23.67 -6.12
C LYS A 52 8.48 24.45 -5.78
#